data_AF-A0A2M9ZFD0-F1
#
_entry.id   AF-A0A2M9ZFD0-F1
#
_cell.length_a   1.000
_cell.length_b   1.000
_cell.length_c   1.000
_cell.angle_alpha   90.00
_cell.angle_beta   90.00
_cell.angle_gamma   90.00
#
_symmetry.space_group_name_H-M   'P 1'
#
loop_
_entity.id
_entity.type
_entity.pdbx_description
1 polymer ?
#
loop_
_entity_poly.entity_id
_entity_poly.type
_entity_poly.pdbx_seq_one_letter_code
_entity_poly.pdbx_strand_id
1 'polypeptide(L)'
;MKAPNPNDYPGYLSYLQDITAKLRSPEGCPWDKEQTHLTLIPYLIEESQETVEALLKGDDEHSKEELGDLLFQVVLHAQIASERRAFDLEDVAKDVAEKLVLRHPHVFDPETGKIGSADEVVANWDSFKEKEKQLRNKKTDSKKSILAGVPETFPSLLKAEKYQKKAAKSGFDWENVKGVEEKLIEELNEFLEEVRAVEDPSANQVRIEEELGDLLFTIVNLARKLGISSESALTRTNAKFKGRIEYIESELSKSEKVFSETPLAELEILWNRAKTSLGKGPADAIQEKQYAVSDLIRGLSSYFIWKEISESDWPKSFLFSHKSKEYKLVFSVFGSMTLIPDSDPWGRKGQPIFYLNLNESNRRTWTDLDGSEYGKADSIYDAILTSIDIYQKGILKSKG
;
A
#
# COMPACT_ATOMS: atom_id res chain seq x y z
N MET A 1 13.18 -39.21 -3.81
CA MET A 1 12.10 -39.28 -2.80
C MET A 1 10.81 -38.80 -3.44
N LYS A 2 9.65 -39.35 -3.07
CA LYS A 2 8.36 -38.75 -3.45
C LYS A 2 8.19 -37.42 -2.72
N ALA A 3 7.52 -36.44 -3.34
CA ALA A 3 7.16 -35.20 -2.67
C ALA A 3 6.33 -35.51 -1.41
N PRO A 4 6.47 -34.74 -0.32
CA PRO A 4 5.60 -34.89 0.84
C PRO A 4 4.16 -34.63 0.42
N ASN A 5 3.20 -35.36 1.01
CA ASN A 5 1.80 -35.20 0.67
C ASN A 5 1.23 -34.02 1.47
N PRO A 6 0.62 -32.99 0.83
CA PRO A 6 0.04 -31.85 1.54
C PRO A 6 -0.96 -32.24 2.63
N ASN A 7 -1.67 -33.36 2.45
CA ASN A 7 -2.67 -33.86 3.40
C ASN A 7 -2.08 -34.38 4.72
N ASP A 8 -0.76 -34.56 4.81
CA ASP A 8 -0.08 -35.03 6.02
C ASP A 8 0.22 -33.87 7.00
N TYR A 9 -0.11 -32.63 6.63
CA TYR A 9 0.21 -31.42 7.38
C TYR A 9 -1.07 -30.73 7.90
N PRO A 10 -1.02 -30.05 9.07
CA PRO A 10 -2.17 -29.32 9.61
C PRO A 10 -2.63 -28.14 8.74
N GLY A 11 -1.77 -27.67 7.81
CA GLY A 11 -2.13 -26.68 6.80
C GLY A 11 -1.00 -26.43 5.80
N TYR A 12 -1.30 -25.61 4.78
CA TYR A 12 -0.36 -25.30 3.71
C TYR A 12 0.86 -24.50 4.16
N LEU A 13 0.76 -23.72 5.25
CA LEU A 13 1.92 -23.02 5.81
C LEU A 13 2.97 -23.99 6.38
N SER A 14 2.53 -25.01 7.13
CA SER A 14 3.44 -26.06 7.61
C SER A 14 4.00 -26.91 6.48
N TYR A 15 3.22 -27.15 5.42
CA TYR A 15 3.69 -27.85 4.23
C TYR A 15 4.76 -27.04 3.50
N LEU A 16 4.55 -25.72 3.32
CA LEU A 16 5.51 -24.81 2.69
C LEU A 16 6.83 -24.73 3.48
N GLN A 17 6.76 -24.67 4.81
CA GLN A 17 7.94 -24.74 5.68
C GLN A 17 8.77 -26.00 5.42
N ASP A 18 8.11 -27.17 5.39
CA ASP A 18 8.80 -28.45 5.20
C ASP A 18 9.36 -28.61 3.78
N ILE A 19 8.64 -28.15 2.75
CA ILE A 19 9.17 -28.07 1.38
C ILE A 19 10.43 -27.21 1.36
N THR A 20 10.40 -26.03 1.98
CA THR A 20 11.54 -25.10 1.99
C THR A 20 12.75 -25.72 2.71
N ALA A 21 12.52 -26.38 3.84
CA ALA A 21 13.55 -27.14 4.56
C ALA A 21 14.12 -28.28 3.69
N LYS A 22 13.26 -28.96 2.92
CA LYS A 22 13.70 -30.02 2.00
C LYS A 22 14.53 -29.49 0.85
N LEU A 23 14.14 -28.37 0.24
CA LEU A 23 14.88 -27.70 -0.83
C LEU A 23 16.30 -27.32 -0.37
N ARG A 24 16.46 -26.92 0.89
CA ARG A 24 17.77 -26.56 1.47
C ARG A 24 18.50 -27.69 2.19
N SER A 25 17.90 -28.88 2.29
CA SER A 25 18.56 -30.06 2.88
C SER A 25 19.80 -30.48 2.06
N PRO A 26 20.75 -31.28 2.58
CA PRO A 26 21.94 -31.70 1.82
C PRO A 26 21.63 -32.31 0.44
N GLU A 27 20.55 -33.09 0.36
CA GLU A 27 20.01 -33.74 -0.84
C GLU A 27 19.04 -32.85 -1.65
N GLY A 28 18.88 -31.60 -1.22
CA GLY A 28 17.99 -30.60 -1.81
C GLY A 28 18.60 -29.90 -3.03
N CYS A 29 17.89 -28.89 -3.52
CA CYS A 29 18.23 -28.12 -4.70
C CYS A 29 19.58 -27.38 -4.52
N PRO A 30 20.53 -27.51 -5.45
CA PRO A 30 21.82 -26.80 -5.40
C PRO A 30 21.66 -25.28 -5.25
N TRP A 31 20.74 -24.68 -6.01
CA TRP A 31 20.53 -23.23 -5.99
C TRP A 31 19.99 -22.77 -4.63
N ASP A 32 18.97 -23.45 -4.09
CA ASP A 32 18.37 -23.08 -2.81
C ASP A 32 19.37 -23.19 -1.66
N LYS A 33 20.21 -24.24 -1.66
CA LYS A 33 21.26 -24.43 -0.62
C LYS A 33 22.28 -23.30 -0.59
N GLU A 34 22.67 -22.79 -1.74
CA GLU A 34 23.68 -21.74 -1.87
C GLU A 34 23.17 -20.36 -1.45
N GLN A 35 21.85 -20.18 -1.32
CA GLN A 35 21.28 -18.91 -0.92
C GLN A 35 21.62 -18.53 0.52
N THR A 36 21.90 -17.24 0.70
CA THR A 36 22.10 -16.57 1.99
C THR A 36 21.12 -15.39 2.09
N HIS A 37 20.99 -14.77 3.26
CA HIS A 37 20.17 -13.56 3.36
C HIS A 37 20.58 -12.46 2.38
N LEU A 38 21.87 -12.30 2.10
CA LEU A 38 22.36 -11.23 1.22
C LEU A 38 22.06 -11.52 -0.25
N THR A 39 22.16 -12.78 -0.67
CA THR A 39 21.89 -13.17 -2.06
C THR A 39 20.38 -13.12 -2.37
N LEU A 40 19.53 -13.20 -1.36
CA LEU A 40 18.07 -13.11 -1.49
C LEU A 40 17.50 -11.69 -1.48
N ILE A 41 18.29 -10.67 -1.11
CA ILE A 41 17.82 -9.28 -1.06
C ILE A 41 17.23 -8.80 -2.40
N PRO A 42 17.88 -9.03 -3.57
CA PRO A 42 17.33 -8.59 -4.85
C PRO A 42 15.95 -9.20 -5.12
N TYR A 43 15.79 -10.51 -4.90
CA TYR A 43 14.53 -11.22 -5.09
C TYR A 43 13.45 -10.70 -4.14
N LEU A 44 13.75 -10.51 -2.86
CA LEU A 44 12.79 -9.91 -1.92
C LEU A 44 12.31 -8.53 -2.37
N ILE A 45 13.19 -7.70 -2.97
CA ILE A 45 12.81 -6.41 -3.52
C ILE A 45 11.93 -6.60 -4.75
N GLU A 46 12.29 -7.51 -5.65
CA GLU A 46 11.56 -7.86 -6.86
C GLU A 46 10.13 -8.33 -6.53
N GLU A 47 9.97 -9.39 -5.72
CA GLU A 47 8.64 -9.90 -5.30
C GLU A 47 7.80 -8.81 -4.62
N SER A 48 8.44 -7.93 -3.85
CA SER A 48 7.76 -6.80 -3.21
C SER A 48 7.23 -5.79 -4.24
N GLN A 49 7.96 -5.55 -5.34
CA GLN A 49 7.52 -4.67 -6.41
C GLN A 49 6.46 -5.33 -7.29
N GLU A 50 6.58 -6.63 -7.58
CA GLU A 50 5.60 -7.38 -8.37
C GLU A 50 4.27 -7.50 -7.62
N THR A 51 4.31 -7.75 -6.31
CA THR A 51 3.13 -7.66 -5.42
C THR A 51 2.47 -6.28 -5.52
N VAL A 52 3.25 -5.20 -5.48
CA VAL A 52 2.72 -3.83 -5.62
C VAL A 52 2.08 -3.63 -7.00
N GLU A 53 2.70 -4.13 -8.06
CA GLU A 53 2.18 -4.05 -9.42
C GLU A 53 0.83 -4.80 -9.56
N ALA A 54 0.75 -6.03 -9.06
CA ALA A 54 -0.45 -6.86 -9.08
C ALA A 54 -1.62 -6.20 -8.33
N LEU A 55 -1.37 -5.70 -7.12
CA LEU A 55 -2.37 -4.98 -6.31
C LEU A 55 -2.85 -3.69 -7.00
N LEU A 56 -1.97 -2.96 -7.68
CA LEU A 56 -2.34 -1.74 -8.40
C LEU A 56 -3.20 -2.03 -9.64
N LYS A 57 -3.03 -3.21 -10.25
CA LYS A 57 -3.85 -3.66 -11.39
C LYS A 57 -5.23 -4.17 -10.96
N GLY A 58 -5.43 -4.50 -9.69
CA GLY A 58 -6.68 -5.11 -9.19
C GLY A 58 -6.86 -6.56 -9.65
N ASP A 59 -5.77 -7.23 -10.02
CA ASP A 59 -5.78 -8.62 -10.45
C ASP A 59 -5.67 -9.52 -9.21
N ASP A 60 -6.79 -10.07 -8.75
CA ASP A 60 -6.84 -10.91 -7.55
C ASP A 60 -6.08 -12.23 -7.72
N GLU A 61 -6.04 -12.80 -8.93
CA GLU A 61 -5.30 -14.05 -9.17
C GLU A 61 -3.80 -13.81 -9.16
N HIS A 62 -3.34 -12.78 -9.87
CA HIS A 62 -1.93 -12.42 -9.90
C HIS A 62 -1.47 -11.88 -8.54
N SER A 63 -2.27 -11.07 -7.83
CA SER A 63 -1.89 -10.61 -6.49
C SER A 63 -1.77 -11.74 -5.47
N LYS A 64 -2.58 -12.81 -5.59
CA LYS A 64 -2.45 -14.02 -4.78
C LYS A 64 -1.14 -14.77 -5.08
N GLU A 65 -0.74 -14.83 -6.35
CA GLU A 65 0.54 -15.41 -6.78
C GLU A 65 1.72 -14.64 -6.16
N GLU A 66 1.79 -13.33 -6.40
CA GLU A 66 2.88 -12.47 -5.91
C GLU A 66 2.96 -12.40 -4.38
N LEU A 67 1.81 -12.37 -3.68
CA LEU A 67 1.78 -12.46 -2.22
C LEU A 67 2.29 -13.83 -1.72
N GLY A 68 2.10 -14.88 -2.51
CA GLY A 68 2.65 -16.21 -2.28
C GLY A 68 4.18 -16.23 -2.39
N ASP A 69 4.73 -15.57 -3.41
CA ASP A 69 6.18 -15.49 -3.62
C ASP A 69 6.85 -14.60 -2.56
N LEU A 70 6.22 -13.49 -2.19
CA LEU A 70 6.65 -12.68 -1.05
C LEU A 70 6.60 -13.46 0.27
N LEU A 71 5.57 -14.28 0.50
CA LEU A 71 5.50 -15.20 1.64
C LEU A 71 6.63 -16.24 1.59
N PHE A 72 6.93 -16.80 0.42
CA PHE A 72 8.03 -17.75 0.26
C PHE A 72 9.37 -17.12 0.61
N GLN A 73 9.63 -15.85 0.23
CA GLN A 73 10.83 -15.14 0.67
C GLN A 73 10.94 -15.09 2.22
N VAL A 74 9.84 -14.79 2.93
CA VAL A 74 9.82 -14.80 4.40
C VAL A 74 10.16 -16.18 4.96
N VAL A 75 9.57 -17.24 4.41
CA VAL A 75 9.81 -18.63 4.83
C VAL A 75 11.28 -19.02 4.59
N LEU A 76 11.84 -18.66 3.42
CA LEU A 76 13.21 -18.98 3.04
C LEU A 76 14.24 -18.27 3.94
N HIS A 77 14.01 -16.99 4.24
CA HIS A 77 14.82 -16.27 5.22
C HIS A 77 14.72 -16.90 6.62
N ALA A 78 13.53 -17.28 7.07
CA ALA A 78 13.36 -17.96 8.36
C ALA A 78 14.09 -19.32 8.39
N GLN A 79 14.06 -20.09 7.30
CA GLN A 79 14.79 -21.36 7.18
C GLN A 79 16.31 -21.16 7.27
N ILE A 80 16.88 -20.16 6.57
CA ILE A 80 18.31 -19.80 6.63
C ILE A 80 18.73 -19.35 8.04
N ALA A 81 17.85 -18.70 8.80
CA ALA A 81 18.10 -18.31 10.17
C ALA A 81 18.04 -19.52 11.12
N SER A 82 17.09 -20.42 10.90
CA SER A 82 16.89 -21.63 11.70
C SER A 82 18.07 -22.61 11.57
N GLU A 83 18.62 -22.76 10.36
CA GLU A 83 19.85 -23.55 10.10
C GLU A 83 21.04 -23.10 10.97
N ARG A 84 21.07 -21.82 11.35
CA ARG A 84 22.09 -21.22 12.21
C ARG A 84 21.64 -21.05 13.66
N ARG A 85 20.46 -21.59 14.02
CA ARG A 85 19.84 -21.50 15.35
C ARG A 85 19.65 -20.06 15.83
N ALA A 86 19.40 -19.13 14.91
CA ALA A 86 19.19 -17.71 15.24
C ALA A 86 17.72 -17.43 15.60
N PHE A 87 16.80 -17.80 14.71
CA PHE A 87 15.35 -17.74 14.87
C PHE A 87 14.70 -18.60 13.77
N ASP A 88 13.43 -18.93 13.93
CA ASP A 88 12.63 -19.63 12.92
C ASP A 88 11.37 -18.85 12.51
N LEU A 89 10.48 -19.48 11.72
CA LEU A 89 9.27 -18.81 11.24
C LEU A 89 8.26 -18.58 12.38
N GLU A 90 8.25 -19.44 13.40
CA GLU A 90 7.38 -19.26 14.58
C GLU A 90 7.84 -18.04 15.38
N ASP A 91 9.15 -17.84 15.54
CA ASP A 91 9.71 -16.63 16.17
C ASP A 91 9.30 -15.34 15.42
N VAL A 92 9.34 -15.37 14.09
CA VAL A 92 8.91 -14.24 13.24
C VAL A 92 7.40 -13.96 13.43
N ALA A 93 6.58 -15.00 13.36
CA ALA A 93 5.13 -14.91 13.55
C ALA A 93 4.77 -14.40 14.95
N LYS A 94 5.49 -14.88 15.97
CA LYS A 94 5.33 -14.45 17.36
C LYS A 94 5.68 -12.97 17.55
N ASP A 95 6.84 -12.51 17.05
CA ASP A 95 7.25 -11.11 17.22
C ASP A 95 6.28 -10.13 16.53
N VAL A 96 5.70 -10.49 15.38
CA VAL A 96 4.68 -9.66 14.73
C VAL A 96 3.33 -9.73 15.46
N ALA A 97 2.91 -10.92 15.90
CA ALA A 97 1.63 -11.10 16.60
C ALA A 97 1.60 -10.36 17.94
N GLU A 98 2.61 -10.56 18.80
CA GLU A 98 2.70 -9.88 20.10
C GLU A 98 2.75 -8.36 19.93
N LYS A 99 3.46 -7.88 18.91
CA LYS A 99 3.55 -6.46 18.56
C LYS A 99 2.21 -5.90 18.07
N LEU A 100 1.47 -6.65 17.26
CA LEU A 100 0.14 -6.25 16.81
C LEU A 100 -0.87 -6.19 17.96
N VAL A 101 -0.83 -7.17 18.88
CA VAL A 101 -1.67 -7.16 20.08
C VAL A 101 -1.36 -5.95 20.95
N LEU A 102 -0.07 -5.71 21.23
CA LEU A 102 0.37 -4.58 22.06
C LEU A 102 -0.01 -3.21 21.46
N ARG A 103 0.06 -3.07 20.14
CA ARG A 103 -0.24 -1.80 19.45
C ARG A 103 -1.73 -1.57 19.18
N HIS A 104 -2.57 -2.59 19.37
CA HIS A 104 -4.03 -2.48 19.21
C HIS A 104 -4.78 -2.85 20.50
N PRO A 105 -4.50 -2.19 21.65
CA PRO A 105 -5.20 -2.51 22.89
C PRO A 105 -6.72 -2.29 22.74
N HIS A 106 -7.15 -1.28 21.98
CA HIS A 106 -8.57 -1.07 21.65
C HIS A 106 -9.29 -2.27 20.97
N VAL A 107 -8.54 -3.17 20.34
CA VAL A 107 -9.06 -4.43 19.77
C VAL A 107 -9.01 -5.55 20.80
N PHE A 108 -7.89 -5.69 21.53
CA PHE A 108 -7.57 -6.88 22.33
C PHE A 108 -7.74 -6.73 23.85
N ASP A 109 -7.89 -5.50 24.36
CA ASP A 109 -8.11 -5.17 25.76
C ASP A 109 -9.51 -4.54 25.94
N PRO A 110 -10.44 -5.27 26.60
CA PRO A 110 -11.79 -4.79 26.87
C PRO A 110 -11.86 -3.49 27.70
N GLU A 111 -10.81 -3.17 28.47
CA GLU A 111 -10.77 -2.01 29.38
C GLU A 111 -10.30 -0.73 28.68
N THR A 112 -9.57 -0.85 27.57
CA THR A 112 -9.28 0.31 26.72
C THR A 112 -10.54 0.68 25.95
N GLY A 113 -11.17 1.80 26.35
CA GLY A 113 -12.40 2.32 25.74
C GLY A 113 -12.37 2.39 24.21
N LYS A 114 -13.57 2.46 23.60
CA LYS A 114 -13.74 2.47 22.14
C LYS A 114 -12.97 3.64 21.52
N ILE A 115 -12.10 3.32 20.57
CA ILE A 115 -11.48 4.30 19.67
C ILE A 115 -12.44 4.53 18.49
N GLY A 116 -12.70 5.80 18.17
CA GLY A 116 -13.75 6.20 17.23
C GLY A 116 -13.30 6.38 15.78
N SER A 117 -12.00 6.53 15.53
CA SER A 117 -11.46 6.87 14.20
C SER A 117 -10.17 6.11 13.84
N ALA A 118 -9.86 6.04 12.55
CA ALA A 118 -8.59 5.48 12.05
C ALA A 118 -7.38 6.33 12.49
N ASP A 119 -7.54 7.65 12.62
CA ASP A 119 -6.47 8.56 13.01
C ASP A 119 -6.11 8.46 14.49
N GLU A 120 -7.10 8.24 15.36
CA GLU A 120 -6.86 7.90 16.77
C GLU A 120 -6.10 6.56 16.90
N VAL A 121 -6.33 5.61 15.98
CA VAL A 121 -5.55 4.36 15.91
C VAL A 121 -4.11 4.63 15.48
N VAL A 122 -3.88 5.45 14.45
CA VAL A 122 -2.53 5.80 13.97
C VAL A 122 -1.73 6.61 15.00
N ALA A 123 -2.36 7.56 15.68
CA ALA A 123 -1.73 8.33 16.76
C ALA A 123 -1.34 7.42 17.94
N ASN A 124 -2.22 6.50 18.33
CA ASN A 124 -1.90 5.50 19.35
C ASN A 124 -0.79 4.56 18.89
N TRP A 125 -0.82 4.09 17.64
CA TRP A 125 0.17 3.21 17.04
C TRP A 125 1.59 3.81 17.11
N ASP A 126 1.75 5.09 16.80
CA ASP A 126 3.02 5.79 16.92
C ASP A 126 3.49 5.94 18.39
N SER A 127 2.56 6.18 19.32
CA SER A 127 2.88 6.22 20.75
C SER A 127 3.35 4.85 21.30
N PHE A 128 2.76 3.75 20.81
CA PHE A 128 3.12 2.40 21.21
C PHE A 128 4.42 1.94 20.57
N LYS A 129 4.74 2.37 19.33
CA LYS A 129 6.08 2.19 18.74
C LYS A 129 7.17 2.81 19.60
N GLU A 130 6.92 3.98 20.17
CA GLU A 130 7.89 4.66 21.03
C GLU A 130 8.04 3.94 22.39
N LYS A 131 6.93 3.54 23.01
CA LYS A 131 6.94 2.71 24.23
C LYS A 131 7.64 1.37 24.01
N GLU A 132 7.42 0.72 22.88
CA GLU A 132 8.10 -0.53 22.51
C GLU A 132 9.61 -0.32 22.36
N LYS A 133 10.04 0.75 21.69
CA LYS A 133 11.46 1.10 21.61
C LYS A 133 12.07 1.34 22.99
N GLN A 134 11.35 1.97 23.91
CA GLN A 134 11.81 2.19 25.28
C GLN A 134 11.92 0.87 26.06
N LEU A 135 10.97 -0.05 25.87
CA LEU A 135 10.99 -1.38 26.49
C LEU A 135 12.11 -2.29 25.95
N ARG A 136 12.37 -2.27 24.63
CA ARG A 136 13.45 -3.04 24.00
C ARG A 136 14.84 -2.45 24.25
N ASN A 137 14.97 -1.12 24.43
CA ASN A 137 16.26 -0.44 24.65
C ASN A 137 16.62 -0.24 26.14
N LYS A 138 16.52 -1.28 26.98
CA LYS A 138 16.95 -1.19 28.38
C LYS A 138 18.47 -1.08 28.60
N LYS A 139 19.29 -1.02 27.54
CA LYS A 139 20.75 -0.84 27.61
C LYS A 139 21.29 -0.09 26.39
N THR A 140 21.25 1.24 26.40
CA THR A 140 22.26 2.14 25.80
C THR A 140 21.79 3.57 25.98
N ASP A 141 22.38 4.25 26.95
CA ASP A 141 22.14 5.65 27.29
C ASP A 141 23.04 6.57 26.43
N SER A 142 22.93 6.43 25.11
CA SER A 142 23.56 7.35 24.16
C SER A 142 22.46 8.23 23.57
N LYS A 143 22.63 9.56 23.61
CA LYS A 143 21.74 10.53 22.95
C LYS A 143 21.46 10.09 21.51
N LYS A 144 20.31 9.47 21.26
CA LYS A 144 19.94 8.97 19.94
C LYS A 144 19.62 10.16 19.05
N SER A 145 20.22 10.22 17.86
CA SER A 145 19.88 11.20 16.83
C SER A 145 18.37 11.19 16.56
N ILE A 146 17.79 12.34 16.22
CA ILE A 146 16.39 12.49 15.81
C ILE A 146 16.04 11.49 14.69
N LEU A 147 17.01 11.18 13.83
CA LEU A 147 16.83 10.29 12.68
C LEU A 147 16.99 8.79 13.02
N ALA A 148 17.42 8.45 14.25
CA ALA A 148 17.75 7.07 14.65
C ALA A 148 16.60 6.07 14.38
N GLY A 149 16.92 4.95 13.71
CA GLY A 149 15.96 3.90 13.34
C GLY A 149 15.25 4.14 12.00
N VAL A 150 15.83 4.91 11.08
CA VAL A 150 15.56 4.75 9.64
C VAL A 150 16.59 3.73 9.13
N PRO A 151 16.17 2.58 8.57
CA PRO A 151 17.11 1.61 8.01
C PRO A 151 17.96 2.20 6.90
N GLU A 152 19.25 1.88 6.90
CA GLU A 152 20.16 2.31 5.82
C GLU A 152 19.83 1.64 4.48
N THR A 153 19.11 0.53 4.50
CA THR A 153 18.74 -0.25 3.32
C THR A 153 17.51 0.28 2.57
N PHE A 154 16.85 1.32 3.09
CA PHE A 154 15.70 1.91 2.38
C PHE A 154 16.14 2.60 1.08
N PRO A 155 15.37 2.45 -0.01
CA PRO A 155 15.54 3.25 -1.22
C PRO A 155 15.55 4.75 -0.89
N SER A 156 16.30 5.53 -1.67
CA SER A 156 16.61 6.92 -1.34
C SER A 156 15.38 7.81 -1.15
N LEU A 157 14.32 7.64 -1.97
CA LEU A 157 13.10 8.44 -1.83
C LEU A 157 12.33 8.06 -0.57
N LEU A 158 12.15 6.76 -0.30
CA LEU A 158 11.54 6.30 0.94
C LEU A 158 12.35 6.74 2.17
N LYS A 159 13.69 6.68 2.11
CA LYS A 159 14.59 7.13 3.18
C LYS A 159 14.43 8.63 3.45
N ALA A 160 14.42 9.46 2.40
CA ALA A 160 14.16 10.90 2.49
C ALA A 160 12.79 11.19 3.12
N GLU A 161 11.73 10.50 2.70
CA GLU A 161 10.38 10.64 3.26
C GLU A 161 10.37 10.33 4.77
N LYS A 162 11.09 9.28 5.21
CA LYS A 162 11.20 8.91 6.63
C LYS A 162 12.02 9.90 7.44
N TYR A 163 13.10 10.44 6.88
CA TYR A 163 13.88 11.50 7.55
C TYR A 163 13.05 12.75 7.77
N GLN A 164 12.34 13.21 6.75
CA GLN A 164 11.48 14.39 6.84
C GLN A 164 10.31 14.17 7.80
N LYS A 165 9.67 12.98 7.81
CA LYS A 165 8.63 12.63 8.80
C LYS A 165 9.15 12.68 10.24
N LYS A 166 10.40 12.27 10.49
CA LYS A 166 11.00 12.34 11.83
C LYS A 166 11.37 13.76 12.22
N ALA A 167 11.99 14.51 11.32
CA ALA A 167 12.30 15.92 11.54
C ALA A 167 11.03 16.72 11.87
N ALA A 168 9.95 16.48 11.12
CA ALA A 168 8.66 17.12 11.36
C ALA A 168 8.08 16.81 12.75
N LYS A 169 8.20 15.57 13.22
CA LYS A 169 7.78 15.19 14.59
C LYS A 169 8.55 15.94 15.69
N SER A 170 9.77 16.38 15.41
CA SER A 170 10.57 17.22 16.31
C SER A 170 10.30 18.71 16.16
N GLY A 171 9.31 19.10 15.36
CA GLY A 171 8.96 20.50 15.09
C GLY A 171 9.76 21.15 13.97
N PHE A 172 10.60 20.40 13.26
CA PHE A 172 11.34 20.90 12.09
C PHE A 172 10.56 20.57 10.82
N ASP A 173 9.55 21.39 10.52
CA ASP A 173 8.73 21.30 9.32
C ASP A 173 8.17 22.67 8.94
N TRP A 174 7.83 22.86 7.66
CA TRP A 174 7.12 24.05 7.20
C TRP A 174 5.67 24.02 7.68
N GLU A 175 5.11 25.17 8.07
CA GLU A 175 3.74 25.24 8.58
C GLU A 175 2.67 24.94 7.52
N ASN A 176 2.95 25.25 6.24
CA ASN A 176 2.02 25.07 5.14
C ASN A 176 2.73 24.60 3.85
N VAL A 177 1.94 24.15 2.88
CA VAL A 177 2.43 23.66 1.58
C VAL A 177 3.16 24.76 0.80
N LYS A 178 2.68 26.01 0.91
CA LYS A 178 3.24 27.16 0.19
C LYS A 178 4.72 27.39 0.48
N GLY A 179 5.16 27.24 1.72
CA GLY A 179 6.58 27.36 2.07
C GLY A 179 7.46 26.28 1.42
N VAL A 180 6.92 25.09 1.16
CA VAL A 180 7.64 24.02 0.44
C VAL A 180 7.61 24.27 -1.07
N GLU A 181 6.53 24.84 -1.61
CA GLU A 181 6.47 25.25 -3.03
C GLU A 181 7.47 26.35 -3.36
N GLU A 182 7.61 27.35 -2.50
CA GLU A 182 8.60 28.42 -2.64
C GLU A 182 10.02 27.84 -2.64
N LYS A 183 10.32 26.91 -1.72
CA LYS A 183 11.61 26.22 -1.69
C LYS A 183 11.82 25.35 -2.92
N LEU A 184 10.79 24.66 -3.43
CA LEU A 184 10.92 23.86 -4.66
C LEU A 184 11.33 24.72 -5.87
N ILE A 185 10.79 25.93 -5.97
CA ILE A 185 11.16 26.87 -7.04
C ILE A 185 12.60 27.35 -6.87
N GLU A 186 13.03 27.63 -5.63
CA GLU A 186 14.41 27.99 -5.29
C GLU A 186 15.40 26.89 -5.72
N GLU A 187 15.20 25.65 -5.27
CA GLU A 187 16.05 24.49 -5.59
C GLU A 187 16.11 24.20 -7.10
N LEU A 188 14.98 24.39 -7.80
CA LEU A 188 14.95 24.25 -9.27
C LEU A 188 15.80 25.32 -9.95
N ASN A 189 15.79 26.56 -9.44
CA ASN A 189 16.60 27.63 -10.01
C ASN A 189 18.08 27.40 -9.71
N GLU A 190 18.45 26.99 -8.50
CA GLU A 190 19.83 26.65 -8.11
C GLU A 190 20.40 25.53 -9.00
N PHE A 191 19.64 24.44 -9.19
CA PHE A 191 20.01 23.39 -10.14
C PHE A 191 20.21 23.89 -11.57
N LEU A 192 19.28 24.72 -12.08
CA LEU A 192 19.38 25.25 -13.45
C LEU A 192 20.53 26.26 -13.61
N GLU A 193 20.89 27.00 -12.56
CA GLU A 193 22.04 27.90 -12.56
C GLU A 193 23.35 27.12 -12.70
N GLU A 194 23.56 26.07 -11.89
CA GLU A 194 24.77 25.24 -11.97
C GLU A 194 24.88 24.50 -13.32
N VAL A 195 23.76 24.09 -13.92
CA VAL A 195 23.72 23.49 -15.28
C VAL A 195 24.07 24.51 -16.37
N ARG A 196 23.65 25.77 -16.23
CA ARG A 196 23.87 26.84 -17.23
C ARG A 196 25.21 27.57 -17.06
N ALA A 197 25.85 27.44 -15.91
CA ALA A 197 27.11 28.09 -15.59
C ALA A 197 28.31 27.57 -16.43
N VAL A 198 28.14 26.42 -17.09
CA VAL A 198 29.19 25.76 -17.88
C VAL A 198 28.71 25.43 -19.30
N GLU A 199 29.59 25.55 -20.28
CA GLU A 199 29.32 25.11 -21.66
C GLU A 199 29.29 23.57 -21.77
N ASP A 200 30.11 22.89 -20.95
CA ASP A 200 30.11 21.44 -20.79
C ASP A 200 29.71 21.08 -19.34
N PRO A 201 28.52 20.50 -19.13
CA PRO A 201 28.06 20.05 -17.80
C PRO A 201 29.02 19.10 -17.08
N SER A 202 29.89 18.38 -17.80
CA SER A 202 30.89 17.50 -17.19
C SER A 202 31.91 18.25 -16.32
N ALA A 203 32.11 19.55 -16.58
CA ALA A 203 33.03 20.40 -15.83
C ALA A 203 32.52 20.77 -14.41
N ASN A 204 31.23 20.55 -14.12
CA ASN A 204 30.60 20.92 -12.85
C ASN A 204 29.69 19.81 -12.28
N GLN A 205 29.95 18.56 -12.67
CA GLN A 205 29.07 17.43 -12.42
C GLN A 205 28.75 17.19 -10.94
N VAL A 206 29.72 17.41 -10.03
CA VAL A 206 29.53 17.23 -8.58
C VAL A 206 28.50 18.20 -8.02
N ARG A 207 28.57 19.49 -8.41
CA ARG A 207 27.63 20.52 -7.93
C ARG A 207 26.25 20.32 -8.54
N ILE A 208 26.19 19.97 -9.83
CA ILE A 208 24.93 19.62 -10.50
C ILE A 208 24.25 18.42 -9.81
N GLU A 209 25.02 17.41 -9.38
CA GLU A 209 24.50 16.26 -8.64
C GLU A 209 24.00 16.63 -7.23
N GLU A 210 24.72 17.51 -6.53
CA GLU A 210 24.31 18.04 -5.22
C GLU A 210 22.96 18.77 -5.31
N GLU A 211 22.84 19.75 -6.21
CA GLU A 211 21.60 20.51 -6.43
C GLU A 211 20.45 19.63 -6.93
N LEU A 212 20.74 18.62 -7.77
CA LEU A 212 19.73 17.63 -8.16
C LEU A 212 19.24 16.83 -6.95
N GLY A 213 20.14 16.50 -6.03
CA GLY A 213 19.82 15.83 -4.78
C GLY A 213 18.87 16.65 -3.91
N ASP A 214 19.14 17.94 -3.74
CA ASP A 214 18.32 18.85 -2.93
C ASP A 214 16.97 19.15 -3.59
N LEU A 215 16.93 19.27 -4.92
CA LEU A 215 15.68 19.32 -5.69
C LEU A 215 14.83 18.05 -5.48
N LEU A 216 15.42 16.87 -5.61
CA LEU A 216 14.72 15.59 -5.37
C LEU A 216 14.23 15.49 -3.92
N PHE A 217 15.05 15.91 -2.95
CA PHE A 217 14.68 15.92 -1.54
C PHE A 217 13.49 16.84 -1.26
N THR A 218 13.47 18.02 -1.89
CA THR A 218 12.38 18.99 -1.77
C THR A 218 11.09 18.51 -2.46
N ILE A 219 11.19 17.81 -3.60
CA ILE A 219 10.06 17.12 -4.23
C ILE A 219 9.47 16.06 -3.29
N VAL A 220 10.31 15.28 -2.60
CA VAL A 220 9.84 14.29 -1.60
C VAL A 220 9.12 14.97 -0.45
N ASN A 221 9.58 16.14 -0.02
CA ASN A 221 8.96 16.90 1.04
C ASN A 221 7.57 17.42 0.66
N LEU A 222 7.45 17.98 -0.55
CA LEU A 222 6.17 18.42 -1.09
C LEU A 222 5.20 17.24 -1.20
N ALA A 223 5.65 16.11 -1.76
CA ALA A 223 4.84 14.89 -1.85
C ALA A 223 4.36 14.44 -0.47
N ARG A 224 5.25 14.40 0.54
CA ARG A 224 4.90 14.06 1.93
C ARG A 224 3.84 14.99 2.51
N LYS A 225 3.95 16.31 2.30
CA LYS A 225 2.95 17.31 2.75
C LYS A 225 1.59 17.12 2.11
N LEU A 226 1.57 16.61 0.87
CA LEU A 226 0.35 16.27 0.13
C LEU A 226 -0.16 14.85 0.44
N GLY A 227 0.45 14.12 1.38
CA GLY A 227 0.07 12.74 1.71
C GLY A 227 0.47 11.70 0.66
N ILE A 228 1.34 12.06 -0.29
CA ILE A 228 1.78 11.22 -1.40
C ILE A 228 3.11 10.55 -1.05
N SER A 229 3.21 9.22 -1.24
CA SER A 229 4.51 8.54 -1.20
C SER A 229 5.25 8.71 -2.51
N SER A 230 6.44 9.32 -2.46
CA SER A 230 7.29 9.57 -3.63
C SER A 230 7.77 8.28 -4.29
N GLU A 231 8.08 7.26 -3.50
CA GLU A 231 8.50 5.94 -4.00
C GLU A 231 7.38 5.33 -4.86
N SER A 232 6.17 5.20 -4.31
CA SER A 232 5.04 4.66 -5.05
C SER A 232 4.65 5.51 -6.27
N ALA A 233 4.80 6.83 -6.19
CA ALA A 233 4.53 7.71 -7.32
C ALA A 233 5.50 7.48 -8.49
N LEU A 234 6.79 7.26 -8.18
CA LEU A 234 7.79 6.95 -9.19
C LEU A 234 7.61 5.53 -9.74
N THR A 235 7.37 4.52 -8.90
CA THR A 235 7.05 3.14 -9.33
C THR A 235 5.91 3.14 -10.35
N ARG A 236 4.81 3.85 -10.08
CA ARG A 236 3.68 3.99 -11.03
C ARG A 236 4.08 4.69 -12.33
N THR A 237 4.99 5.65 -12.27
CA THR A 237 5.45 6.38 -13.46
C THR A 237 6.32 5.48 -14.33
N ASN A 238 7.19 4.67 -13.73
CA ASN A 238 8.00 3.67 -14.41
C ASN A 238 7.13 2.60 -15.09
N ALA A 239 6.11 2.08 -14.39
CA ALA A 239 5.16 1.13 -14.98
C ALA A 239 4.42 1.72 -16.20
N LYS A 240 3.98 2.99 -16.12
CA LYS A 240 3.38 3.70 -17.28
C LYS A 240 4.36 3.87 -18.44
N PHE A 241 5.62 4.18 -18.14
CA PHE A 241 6.65 4.33 -19.17
C PHE A 241 6.90 2.99 -19.87
N LYS A 242 7.10 1.91 -19.10
CA LYS A 242 7.28 0.53 -19.61
C LYS A 242 6.14 0.13 -20.55
N GLY A 243 4.89 0.21 -20.08
CA GLY A 243 3.74 -0.17 -20.90
C GLY A 243 3.60 0.65 -22.19
N ARG A 244 4.00 1.94 -22.19
CA ARG A 244 4.00 2.76 -23.41
C ARG A 244 5.07 2.33 -24.40
N ILE A 245 6.26 1.97 -23.92
CA ILE A 245 7.33 1.45 -24.78
C ILE A 245 6.90 0.11 -25.39
N GLU A 246 6.39 -0.81 -24.57
CA GLU A 246 5.89 -2.12 -25.05
C GLU A 246 4.77 -1.98 -26.09
N TYR A 247 3.89 -1.00 -25.93
CA TYR A 247 2.89 -0.66 -26.96
C TYR A 247 3.54 -0.19 -28.27
N ILE A 248 4.52 0.71 -28.19
CA ILE A 248 5.22 1.20 -29.38
C ILE A 248 5.94 0.06 -30.08
N GLU A 249 6.63 -0.81 -29.34
CA GLU A 249 7.29 -2.01 -29.87
C GLU A 249 6.30 -2.94 -30.57
N SER A 250 5.14 -3.18 -29.96
CA SER A 250 4.07 -3.98 -30.56
C SER A 250 3.56 -3.37 -31.87
N GLU A 251 3.32 -2.07 -31.93
CA GLU A 251 2.85 -1.38 -33.15
C GLU A 251 3.91 -1.36 -34.27
N LEU A 252 5.19 -1.18 -33.90
CA LEU A 252 6.29 -1.25 -34.86
C LEU A 252 6.48 -2.67 -35.41
N SER A 253 6.33 -3.70 -34.56
CA SER A 253 6.43 -5.10 -34.98
C SER A 253 5.36 -5.47 -36.03
N LYS A 254 4.14 -4.94 -35.89
CA LYS A 254 3.05 -5.13 -36.87
C LYS A 254 3.35 -4.52 -38.23
N SER A 255 4.25 -3.53 -38.27
CA SER A 255 4.65 -2.80 -39.48
C SER A 255 6.06 -3.20 -39.95
N GLU A 256 6.64 -4.28 -39.41
CA GLU A 256 8.00 -4.75 -39.70
C GLU A 256 9.10 -3.68 -39.53
N LYS A 257 8.91 -2.73 -38.60
CA LYS A 257 9.86 -1.65 -38.29
C LYS A 257 10.65 -1.94 -37.02
N VAL A 258 11.88 -1.42 -36.97
CA VAL A 258 12.78 -1.52 -35.81
C VAL A 258 12.78 -0.21 -35.02
N PHE A 259 12.66 -0.28 -33.70
CA PHE A 259 12.58 0.90 -32.82
C PHE A 259 13.77 1.85 -32.98
N SER A 260 14.99 1.33 -32.99
CA SER A 260 16.23 2.12 -33.12
C SER A 260 16.41 2.82 -34.47
N GLU A 261 15.69 2.35 -35.50
CA GLU A 261 15.76 2.89 -36.87
C GLU A 261 14.57 3.80 -37.19
N THR A 262 13.62 3.91 -36.26
CA THR A 262 12.40 4.70 -36.44
C THR A 262 12.66 6.16 -36.02
N PRO A 263 12.36 7.16 -36.88
CA PRO A 263 12.53 8.56 -36.53
C PRO A 263 11.73 8.97 -35.29
N LEU A 264 12.30 9.84 -34.45
CA LEU A 264 11.67 10.30 -33.21
C LEU A 264 10.25 10.85 -33.43
N ALA A 265 10.02 11.58 -34.52
CA ALA A 265 8.70 12.12 -34.85
C ALA A 265 7.64 11.02 -35.04
N GLU A 266 8.03 9.86 -35.57
CA GLU A 266 7.13 8.70 -35.72
C GLU A 266 6.92 8.00 -34.36
N LEU A 267 7.98 7.85 -33.56
CA LEU A 267 7.89 7.34 -32.19
C LEU A 267 6.99 8.22 -31.29
N GLU A 268 7.03 9.55 -31.45
CA GLU A 268 6.16 10.49 -30.73
C GLU A 268 4.68 10.32 -31.10
N ILE A 269 4.38 10.02 -32.37
CA ILE A 269 3.01 9.71 -32.81
C ILE A 269 2.54 8.42 -32.13
N LEU A 270 3.36 7.36 -32.13
CA LEU A 270 3.04 6.10 -31.47
C LEU A 270 2.93 6.25 -29.95
N TRP A 271 3.77 7.07 -29.33
CA TRP A 271 3.71 7.42 -27.90
C TRP A 271 2.41 8.13 -27.54
N ASN A 272 1.98 9.09 -28.34
CA ASN A 272 0.71 9.77 -28.13
C ASN A 272 -0.48 8.81 -28.34
N ARG A 273 -0.40 7.90 -29.31
CA ARG A 273 -1.38 6.81 -29.46
C ARG A 273 -1.37 5.87 -28.25
N ALA A 274 -0.21 5.53 -27.70
CA ALA A 274 -0.07 4.70 -26.50
C ALA A 274 -0.76 5.36 -25.30
N LYS A 275 -0.57 6.67 -25.11
CA LYS A 275 -1.27 7.45 -24.07
C LYS A 275 -2.79 7.39 -24.18
N THR A 276 -3.33 7.32 -25.40
CA THR A 276 -4.78 7.23 -25.63
C THR A 276 -5.29 5.79 -25.56
N SER A 277 -4.53 4.83 -26.10
CA SER A 277 -4.95 3.43 -26.31
C SER A 277 -4.79 2.54 -25.10
N LEU A 278 -3.74 2.75 -24.29
CA LEU A 278 -3.54 2.02 -23.02
C LEU A 278 -4.51 2.51 -21.93
N GLY A 279 -5.50 3.33 -22.30
CA GLY A 279 -6.31 4.08 -21.37
C GLY A 279 -5.47 5.05 -20.56
N LYS A 280 -6.17 5.89 -19.80
CA LYS A 280 -5.54 6.70 -18.79
C LYS A 280 -4.92 5.75 -17.74
N GLY A 281 -3.67 5.97 -17.33
CA GLY A 281 -2.87 4.97 -16.61
C GLY A 281 -3.43 4.59 -15.22
N PRO A 282 -2.78 3.72 -14.43
CA PRO A 282 -3.27 3.31 -13.10
C PRO A 282 -3.58 4.50 -12.17
N ALA A 283 -2.87 5.62 -12.31
CA ALA A 283 -3.16 6.86 -11.58
C ALA A 283 -4.51 7.48 -11.97
N ASP A 284 -4.86 7.49 -13.25
CA ASP A 284 -6.13 8.02 -13.73
C ASP A 284 -7.28 7.03 -13.46
N ALA A 285 -7.01 5.73 -13.46
CA ALA A 285 -7.96 4.72 -13.03
C ALA A 285 -8.27 4.83 -11.52
N ILE A 286 -7.24 5.04 -10.68
CA ILE A 286 -7.41 5.32 -9.25
C ILE A 286 -8.12 6.67 -9.05
N GLN A 287 -7.81 7.68 -9.85
CA GLN A 287 -8.46 8.99 -9.77
C GLN A 287 -9.93 8.92 -10.22
N GLU A 288 -10.25 8.17 -11.27
CA GLU A 288 -11.62 7.88 -11.69
C GLU A 288 -12.38 7.05 -10.64
N LYS A 289 -11.72 6.07 -10.01
CA LYS A 289 -12.26 5.35 -8.85
C LYS A 289 -12.53 6.32 -7.68
N GLN A 290 -11.60 7.22 -7.38
CA GLN A 290 -11.75 8.24 -6.34
C GLN A 290 -12.90 9.21 -6.64
N TYR A 291 -13.08 9.62 -7.90
CA TYR A 291 -14.22 10.43 -8.33
C TYR A 291 -15.55 9.68 -8.21
N ALA A 292 -15.60 8.43 -8.67
CA ALA A 292 -16.79 7.58 -8.56
C ALA A 292 -17.18 7.35 -7.08
N VAL A 293 -16.20 7.12 -6.20
CA VAL A 293 -16.42 6.99 -4.75
C VAL A 293 -16.93 8.32 -4.16
N SER A 294 -16.34 9.45 -4.55
CA SER A 294 -16.77 10.78 -4.08
C SER A 294 -18.19 11.13 -4.54
N ASP A 295 -18.55 10.77 -5.77
CA ASP A 295 -19.90 10.93 -6.31
C ASP A 295 -20.90 10.04 -5.57
N LEU A 296 -20.52 8.81 -5.22
CA LEU A 296 -21.35 7.92 -4.40
C LEU A 296 -21.57 8.52 -3.00
N ILE A 297 -20.51 8.98 -2.32
CA ILE A 297 -20.61 9.64 -1.01
C ILE A 297 -21.58 10.83 -1.10
N ARG A 298 -21.42 11.69 -2.11
CA ARG A 298 -22.31 12.83 -2.33
C ARG A 298 -23.75 12.42 -2.58
N GLY A 299 -23.98 11.40 -3.39
CA GLY A 299 -25.32 10.85 -3.65
C GLY A 299 -25.98 10.31 -2.39
N LEU A 300 -25.24 9.54 -1.58
CA LEU A 300 -25.74 8.97 -0.33
C LEU A 300 -25.96 10.02 0.76
N SER A 301 -25.25 11.15 0.73
CA SER A 301 -25.44 12.24 1.70
C SER A 301 -26.85 12.87 1.66
N SER A 302 -27.59 12.69 0.56
CA SER A 302 -29.00 13.10 0.47
C SER A 302 -29.96 12.16 1.23
N TYR A 303 -29.52 10.94 1.57
CA TYR A 303 -30.33 9.92 2.24
C TYR A 303 -29.93 9.68 3.69
N PHE A 304 -28.64 9.86 4.02
CA PHE A 304 -28.12 9.68 5.37
C PHE A 304 -27.81 11.00 6.07
N ILE A 305 -28.20 11.09 7.34
CA ILE A 305 -27.56 12.01 8.29
C ILE A 305 -26.39 11.24 8.90
N TRP A 306 -25.18 11.56 8.47
CA TRP A 306 -23.95 10.90 8.89
C TRP A 306 -22.88 11.88 9.34
N LYS A 307 -21.87 11.39 10.08
CA LYS A 307 -20.69 12.14 10.49
C LYS A 307 -19.45 11.46 9.94
N GLU A 308 -18.61 12.20 9.22
CA GLU A 308 -17.27 11.74 8.85
C GLU A 308 -16.42 11.60 10.13
N ILE A 309 -15.78 10.45 10.28
CA ILE A 309 -14.94 10.11 11.43
C ILE A 309 -13.49 9.82 11.02
N SER A 310 -13.15 9.90 9.74
CA SER A 310 -11.76 9.90 9.26
C SER A 310 -11.23 11.34 9.23
N GLU A 311 -10.09 11.58 9.86
CA GLU A 311 -9.28 12.81 9.76
C GLU A 311 -8.22 12.70 8.63
N SER A 312 -7.88 11.47 8.18
CA SER A 312 -7.05 11.20 6.98
C SER A 312 -7.83 11.31 5.67
N ASP A 313 -7.13 11.61 4.55
CA ASP A 313 -7.75 11.70 3.22
C ASP A 313 -8.45 10.40 2.75
N TRP A 314 -7.87 9.22 3.03
CA TRP A 314 -8.43 7.89 2.74
C TRP A 314 -7.89 6.82 3.71
N PRO A 315 -8.65 5.74 4.02
CA PRO A 315 -10.03 5.50 3.61
C PRO A 315 -11.02 6.43 4.34
N LYS A 316 -12.08 6.86 3.65
CA LYS A 316 -13.11 7.72 4.25
C LYS A 316 -14.12 6.90 5.02
N SER A 317 -14.40 7.29 6.26
CA SER A 317 -15.31 6.56 7.14
C SER A 317 -16.42 7.47 7.65
N PHE A 318 -17.67 7.02 7.52
CA PHE A 318 -18.86 7.77 7.94
C PHE A 318 -19.71 6.95 8.91
N LEU A 319 -20.07 7.54 10.04
CA LEU A 319 -21.01 6.97 11.02
C LEU A 319 -22.42 7.50 10.78
N PHE A 320 -23.41 6.61 10.79
CA PHE A 320 -24.82 6.98 10.77
C PHE A 320 -25.64 6.12 11.73
N SER A 321 -26.79 6.65 12.14
CA SER A 321 -27.74 5.96 13.01
C SER A 321 -28.94 5.43 12.22
N HIS A 322 -29.30 4.17 12.45
CA HIS A 322 -30.52 3.57 11.93
C HIS A 322 -31.19 2.69 12.98
N LYS A 323 -32.47 2.94 13.30
CA LYS A 323 -33.25 2.23 14.34
C LYS A 323 -32.50 2.16 15.70
N SER A 324 -31.96 3.29 16.14
CA SER A 324 -31.20 3.41 17.41
C SER A 324 -29.93 2.55 17.50
N LYS A 325 -29.39 2.11 16.36
CA LYS A 325 -28.08 1.46 16.25
C LYS A 325 -27.18 2.24 15.32
N GLU A 326 -25.88 2.22 15.61
CA GLU A 326 -24.87 2.88 14.80
C GLU A 326 -24.25 1.91 13.79
N TYR A 327 -24.03 2.41 12.58
CA TYR A 327 -23.38 1.72 11.49
C TYR A 327 -22.32 2.63 10.89
N LYS A 328 -21.30 1.99 10.32
CA LYS A 328 -20.18 2.64 9.67
C LYS A 328 -20.12 2.24 8.20
N LEU A 329 -20.02 3.24 7.32
CA LEU A 329 -19.66 3.05 5.92
C LEU A 329 -18.19 3.43 5.75
N VAL A 330 -17.41 2.51 5.19
CA VAL A 330 -15.98 2.70 4.90
C VAL A 330 -15.79 2.69 3.39
N PHE A 331 -15.17 3.73 2.85
CA PHE A 331 -14.91 3.92 1.44
C PHE A 331 -13.40 3.88 1.17
N SER A 332 -13.00 3.04 0.22
CA SER A 332 -11.62 2.94 -0.24
C SER A 332 -11.37 3.84 -1.44
N VAL A 333 -10.15 4.40 -1.53
CA VAL A 333 -9.67 5.10 -2.73
C VAL A 333 -9.64 4.20 -3.96
N PHE A 334 -9.62 2.88 -3.77
CA PHE A 334 -9.58 1.87 -4.83
C PHE A 334 -10.97 1.44 -5.33
N GLY A 335 -12.04 2.14 -4.93
CA GLY A 335 -13.38 1.90 -5.47
C GLY A 335 -14.16 0.80 -4.74
N SER A 336 -14.06 0.73 -3.42
CA SER A 336 -14.89 -0.18 -2.62
C SER A 336 -15.64 0.57 -1.52
N MET A 337 -16.81 0.05 -1.15
CA MET A 337 -17.65 0.50 -0.04
C MET A 337 -18.01 -0.68 0.85
N THR A 338 -17.78 -0.53 2.16
CA THR A 338 -18.06 -1.58 3.14
C THR A 338 -18.99 -1.05 4.23
N LEU A 339 -20.07 -1.77 4.51
CA LEU A 339 -20.98 -1.49 5.62
C LEU A 339 -20.63 -2.39 6.82
N ILE A 340 -20.42 -1.76 7.97
CA ILE A 340 -19.97 -2.41 9.19
C ILE A 340 -20.88 -1.98 10.35
N PRO A 341 -21.41 -2.91 11.16
CA PRO A 341 -22.12 -2.55 12.39
C PRO A 341 -21.13 -2.12 13.49
N ASP A 342 -21.48 -1.12 14.31
CA ASP A 342 -20.63 -0.67 15.43
C ASP A 342 -20.51 -1.73 16.54
N SER A 343 -21.54 -2.58 16.69
CA SER A 343 -21.54 -3.68 17.65
C SER A 343 -22.17 -4.94 17.06
N ASP A 344 -21.50 -6.06 17.29
CA ASP A 344 -21.98 -7.39 16.96
C ASP A 344 -22.29 -8.18 18.26
N PRO A 345 -23.53 -8.65 18.46
CA PRO A 345 -23.88 -9.50 19.60
C PRO A 345 -23.17 -10.87 19.61
N TRP A 346 -22.53 -11.30 18.52
CA TRP A 346 -21.77 -12.56 18.46
C TRP A 346 -20.30 -12.43 18.89
N GLY A 347 -19.89 -11.26 19.40
CA GLY A 347 -18.53 -11.01 19.87
C GLY A 347 -17.50 -10.77 18.76
N ARG A 348 -17.93 -10.72 17.48
CA ARG A 348 -17.06 -10.40 16.35
C ARG A 348 -17.22 -8.92 15.99
N LYS A 349 -16.48 -8.05 16.67
CA LYS A 349 -16.42 -6.62 16.28
C LYS A 349 -16.01 -6.51 14.80
N GLY A 350 -16.83 -5.88 13.98
CA GLY A 350 -16.39 -5.36 12.69
C GLY A 350 -16.47 -6.27 11.47
N GLN A 351 -17.26 -7.36 11.47
CA GLN A 351 -17.50 -8.09 10.22
C GLN A 351 -18.38 -7.26 9.25
N PRO A 352 -17.99 -7.14 7.97
CA PRO A 352 -18.83 -6.52 6.95
C PRO A 352 -20.17 -7.24 6.82
N ILE A 353 -21.26 -6.48 6.78
CA ILE A 353 -22.61 -7.02 6.51
C ILE A 353 -23.10 -6.69 5.10
N PHE A 354 -22.41 -5.78 4.40
CA PHE A 354 -22.64 -5.46 3.00
C PHE A 354 -21.35 -4.88 2.40
N TYR A 355 -21.10 -5.21 1.14
CA TYR A 355 -19.90 -4.80 0.43
C TYR A 355 -20.23 -4.52 -1.03
N LEU A 356 -19.70 -3.42 -1.55
CA LEU A 356 -19.78 -3.05 -2.95
C LEU A 356 -18.39 -2.77 -3.50
N ASN A 357 -18.16 -3.21 -4.73
CA ASN A 357 -17.03 -2.84 -5.55
C ASN A 357 -17.46 -2.05 -6.78
N LEU A 358 -16.63 -1.12 -7.20
CA LEU A 358 -16.81 -0.43 -8.46
C LEU A 358 -16.55 -1.41 -9.61
N ASN A 359 -17.50 -1.51 -10.54
CA ASN A 359 -17.37 -2.43 -11.67
C ASN A 359 -16.23 -1.98 -12.59
N GLU A 360 -15.34 -2.92 -12.92
CA GLU A 360 -14.16 -2.66 -13.73
C GLU A 360 -14.49 -2.33 -15.19
N SER A 361 -15.55 -2.95 -15.72
CA SER A 361 -16.04 -2.75 -17.08
C SER A 361 -16.88 -1.48 -17.22
N ASN A 362 -17.53 -1.03 -16.15
CA ASN A 362 -18.33 0.19 -16.12
C ASN A 362 -18.19 0.92 -14.78
N ARG A 363 -17.27 1.89 -14.72
CA ARG A 363 -16.95 2.69 -13.52
C ARG A 363 -18.08 3.63 -13.05
N ARG A 364 -19.30 3.49 -13.58
CA ARG A 364 -20.52 4.17 -13.09
C ARG A 364 -21.47 3.23 -12.35
N THR A 365 -21.17 1.93 -12.33
CA THR A 365 -21.97 0.90 -11.67
C THR A 365 -21.16 0.24 -10.58
N TRP A 366 -21.85 -0.12 -9.49
CA TRP A 366 -21.31 -0.82 -8.34
C TRP A 366 -21.88 -2.23 -8.29
N THR A 367 -21.11 -3.20 -7.83
CA THR A 367 -21.50 -4.61 -7.79
C THR A 367 -21.33 -5.15 -6.38
N ASP A 368 -22.33 -5.88 -5.88
CA ASP A 368 -22.22 -6.61 -4.61
C ASP A 368 -21.53 -7.97 -4.79
N LEU A 369 -21.36 -8.70 -3.68
CA LEU A 369 -20.74 -10.04 -3.70
C LEU A 369 -21.59 -11.10 -4.41
N ASP A 370 -22.90 -10.86 -4.56
CA ASP A 370 -23.83 -11.76 -5.24
C ASP A 370 -23.93 -11.45 -6.76
N GLY A 371 -23.20 -10.43 -7.23
CA GLY A 371 -23.16 -10.01 -8.63
C GLY A 371 -24.25 -9.03 -9.05
N SER A 372 -25.03 -8.49 -8.10
CA SER A 372 -26.07 -7.49 -8.38
C SER A 372 -25.45 -6.14 -8.68
N GLU A 373 -25.91 -5.46 -9.75
CA GLU A 373 -25.39 -4.17 -10.17
C GLU A 373 -26.29 -2.99 -9.76
N TYR A 374 -25.64 -1.90 -9.33
CA TYR A 374 -26.28 -0.67 -8.86
C TYR A 374 -25.69 0.55 -9.57
N GLY A 375 -26.52 1.27 -10.31
CA GLY A 375 -26.11 2.47 -11.06
C GLY A 375 -26.48 3.80 -10.41
N LYS A 376 -27.22 3.78 -9.30
CA LYS A 376 -27.76 5.00 -8.66
C LYS A 376 -27.73 4.91 -7.14
N ALA A 377 -27.55 6.06 -6.48
CA ALA A 377 -27.42 6.15 -5.03
C ALA A 377 -28.68 5.71 -4.26
N ASP A 378 -29.89 5.91 -4.82
CA ASP A 378 -31.16 5.41 -4.26
C ASP A 378 -31.18 3.88 -4.17
N SER A 379 -30.80 3.21 -5.25
CA SER A 379 -30.73 1.73 -5.28
C SER A 379 -29.70 1.17 -4.30
N ILE A 380 -28.57 1.86 -4.13
CA ILE A 380 -27.53 1.49 -3.16
C ILE A 380 -28.02 1.72 -1.73
N TYR A 381 -28.73 2.82 -1.48
CA TYR A 381 -29.35 3.11 -0.19
C TYR A 381 -30.36 2.02 0.22
N ASP A 382 -31.24 1.62 -0.69
CA ASP A 382 -32.21 0.56 -0.43
C ASP A 382 -31.53 -0.79 -0.14
N ALA A 383 -30.44 -1.10 -0.85
CA ALA A 383 -29.64 -2.30 -0.59
C ALA A 383 -28.96 -2.26 0.79
N ILE A 384 -28.44 -1.10 1.21
CA ILE A 384 -27.89 -0.88 2.56
C ILE A 384 -28.95 -1.15 3.63
N LEU A 385 -30.15 -0.57 3.49
CA LEU A 385 -31.23 -0.79 4.46
C LEU A 385 -31.70 -2.24 4.50
N THR A 386 -31.81 -2.88 3.34
CA THR A 386 -32.17 -4.30 3.23
C THR A 386 -31.15 -5.18 3.95
N SER A 387 -29.86 -4.91 3.76
CA SER A 387 -28.78 -5.64 4.41
C SER A 387 -28.80 -5.46 5.93
N ILE A 388 -29.09 -4.26 6.41
CA ILE A 388 -29.29 -3.99 7.84
C ILE A 388 -30.46 -4.79 8.41
N ASP A 389 -31.59 -4.84 7.70
CA ASP A 389 -32.77 -5.56 8.16
C ASP A 389 -32.55 -7.08 8.17
N ILE A 390 -31.86 -7.63 7.19
CA ILE A 390 -31.44 -9.04 7.15
C ILE A 390 -30.55 -9.35 8.36
N TYR A 391 -29.52 -8.52 8.59
CA TYR A 391 -28.61 -8.66 9.72
C TYR A 391 -29.35 -8.61 11.06
N GLN A 392 -30.26 -7.64 11.25
CA GLN A 392 -31.05 -7.52 12.48
C GLN A 392 -31.99 -8.72 12.70
N LYS A 393 -32.63 -9.23 11.65
CA LYS A 393 -33.47 -10.45 11.73
C LYS A 393 -32.64 -11.68 12.09
N GLY A 394 -31.44 -11.81 11.54
CA GLY A 394 -30.48 -12.87 11.90
C GLY A 394 -30.12 -12.85 13.38
N ILE A 395 -29.83 -11.67 13.93
CA ILE A 395 -29.58 -11.48 15.36
C ILE A 395 -30.80 -11.92 16.21
N LEU A 396 -32.01 -11.49 15.85
CA LEU A 396 -33.22 -11.83 16.61
C LEU A 396 -33.49 -13.34 16.63
N LYS A 397 -33.29 -14.04 15.51
CA LYS A 397 -33.45 -15.50 15.41
C LYS A 397 -32.41 -16.30 16.22
N SER A 398 -31.25 -15.71 16.50
CA SER A 398 -30.21 -16.37 17.28
C SER A 398 -30.35 -16.24 18.80
N LYS A 399 -31.19 -15.30 19.24
CA LYS A 399 -31.41 -15.00 20.66
C LYS A 399 -32.70 -15.62 21.22
N GLY A 400 -33.57 -16.16 20.36
CA GLY A 400 -34.75 -16.95 20.74
C GLY A 400 -34.51 -18.40 20.36
#